data_AF-A0A951EHA2-F1
#
_entry.id   AF-A0A951EHA2-F1
#
_cell.length_a   1.000
_cell.length_b   1.000
_cell.length_c   1.000
_cell.angle_alpha   90.00
_cell.angle_beta   90.00
_cell.angle_gamma   90.00
#
_symmetry.space_group_name_H-M   'P 1'
#
loop_
_entity.id
_entity.type
_entity.pdbx_description
1 polymer ?
#
loop_
_entity_poly.entity_id
_entity_poly.type
_entity_poly.pdbx_seq_one_letter_code
_entity_poly.pdbx_strand_id
1 'polypeptide(L)'
;MLTRLPEIEWKEVHRLAEVVAQRDAANEYSAVMISIMDWLDETIRDRAGQGTRRLAPYAEVWEKLDAVTREVEALNLDKRPLILSLFADLATATRASRG
;
A
#
# COMPACT_ATOMS: atom_id res chain seq x y z
N MET A 1 -3.44 8.86 -6.39
CA MET A 1 -2.87 8.99 -5.03
C MET A 1 -1.49 8.34 -4.95
N LEU A 2 -1.34 7.06 -5.33
CA LEU A 2 -0.06 6.33 -5.31
C LEU A 2 1.05 6.99 -6.15
N THR A 3 0.69 7.59 -7.29
CA THR A 3 1.63 8.34 -8.16
C THR A 3 2.24 9.58 -7.51
N ARG A 4 1.73 10.05 -6.37
CA ARG A 4 2.27 11.20 -5.61
C ARG A 4 3.22 10.79 -4.49
N LEU A 5 3.52 9.50 -4.33
CA LEU A 5 4.42 9.04 -3.26
C LEU A 5 5.82 9.65 -3.41
N PRO A 6 6.46 10.07 -2.30
CA PRO A 6 6.02 9.97 -0.90
C PRO A 6 5.17 11.16 -0.41
N GLU A 7 4.90 12.16 -1.23
CA GLU A 7 4.12 13.37 -0.90
C GLU A 7 2.60 13.09 -0.90
N ILE A 8 2.13 12.36 0.11
CA ILE A 8 0.74 11.95 0.24
C ILE A 8 -0.16 13.06 0.81
N GLU A 9 -1.31 13.27 0.18
CA GLU A 9 -2.44 14.02 0.74
C GLU A 9 -3.20 13.17 1.78
N TRP A 10 -2.81 13.23 3.05
CA TRP A 10 -3.38 12.36 4.11
C TRP A 10 -4.90 12.50 4.30
N LYS A 11 -5.46 13.67 4.00
CA LYS A 11 -6.92 13.86 4.00
C LYS A 11 -7.63 12.97 2.96
N GLU A 12 -7.00 12.71 1.83
CA GLU A 12 -7.53 11.78 0.82
C GLU A 12 -7.43 10.34 1.31
N VAL A 13 -6.33 9.96 1.98
CA VAL A 13 -6.16 8.61 2.53
C VAL A 13 -7.18 8.32 3.63
N HIS A 14 -7.43 9.27 4.53
CA HIS A 14 -8.48 9.12 5.54
C HIS A 14 -9.86 8.92 4.92
N ARG A 15 -10.21 9.69 3.87
CA ARG A 15 -11.48 9.48 3.16
C ARG A 15 -11.55 8.09 2.51
N LEU A 16 -10.47 7.62 1.91
CA LEU A 16 -10.40 6.28 1.34
C LEU A 16 -10.58 5.20 2.41
N ALA A 17 -9.94 5.36 3.57
CA ALA A 17 -10.05 4.46 4.70
C ALA A 17 -11.51 4.34 5.19
N GLU A 18 -12.23 5.47 5.29
CA GLU A 18 -13.66 5.45 5.65
C GLU A 18 -14.52 4.76 4.59
N VAL A 19 -14.21 4.92 3.29
CA VAL A 19 -14.94 4.23 2.22
C VAL A 19 -14.78 2.72 2.32
N VAL A 20 -13.56 2.21 2.44
CA VAL A 20 -13.32 0.75 2.45
C VAL A 20 -13.82 0.06 3.73
N ALA A 21 -14.03 0.82 4.81
CA ALA A 21 -14.53 0.29 6.07
C ALA A 21 -16.07 0.24 6.16
N GLN A 22 -16.78 0.70 5.14
CA GLN A 22 -18.23 0.54 5.07
C GLN A 22 -18.60 -0.94 4.95
N ARG A 23 -19.77 -1.30 5.48
CA ARG A 23 -20.22 -2.69 5.62
C ARG A 23 -20.23 -3.48 4.30
N ASP A 24 -20.60 -2.82 3.21
CA ASP A 24 -20.77 -3.43 1.89
C ASP A 24 -19.66 -3.04 0.91
N ALA A 25 -18.54 -2.48 1.40
CA ALA A 25 -17.44 -1.96 0.59
C ALA A 25 -16.36 -3.00 0.23
N ALA A 26 -16.77 -4.26 0.04
CA ALA A 26 -15.84 -5.34 -0.29
C ALA A 26 -15.14 -5.08 -1.63
N ASN A 27 -15.88 -4.59 -2.64
CA ASN A 27 -15.34 -4.30 -3.96
C ASN A 27 -14.35 -3.12 -3.92
N GLU A 28 -14.65 -2.07 -3.16
CA GLU A 28 -13.80 -0.91 -2.98
C GLU A 28 -12.52 -1.30 -2.26
N TYR A 29 -12.61 -2.13 -1.23
CA TYR A 29 -11.44 -2.67 -0.56
C TYR A 29 -10.56 -3.50 -1.51
N SER A 30 -11.15 -4.44 -2.25
CA SER A 30 -10.42 -5.23 -3.24
C SER A 30 -9.78 -4.35 -4.32
N ALA A 31 -10.48 -3.33 -4.81
CA ALA A 31 -9.95 -2.38 -5.79
C ALA A 31 -8.74 -1.59 -5.26
N VAL A 32 -8.77 -1.20 -3.98
CA VAL A 32 -7.62 -0.54 -3.34
C VAL A 32 -6.43 -1.50 -3.22
N MET A 33 -6.65 -2.74 -2.78
CA MET A 33 -5.57 -3.72 -2.68
C MET A 33 -4.94 -4.03 -4.04
N ILE A 34 -5.77 -4.24 -5.08
CA ILE A 34 -5.30 -4.44 -6.47
C ILE A 34 -4.49 -3.23 -6.92
N SER A 35 -4.99 -2.01 -6.72
CA SER A 35 -4.29 -0.80 -7.14
C SER A 35 -2.93 -0.62 -6.44
N ILE A 36 -2.81 -1.01 -5.17
CA ILE A 36 -1.54 -0.97 -4.45
C ILE A 36 -0.58 -2.04 -4.99
N MET A 37 -1.06 -3.25 -5.26
CA MET A 37 -0.23 -4.33 -5.80
C MET A 37 0.27 -3.99 -7.20
N ASP A 38 -0.62 -3.55 -8.10
CA ASP A 38 -0.26 -3.14 -9.45
C ASP A 38 0.79 -2.03 -9.43
N TRP A 39 0.63 -1.04 -8.54
CA TRP A 39 1.61 0.01 -8.37
C TRP A 39 2.96 -0.50 -7.85
N LEU A 40 2.99 -1.44 -6.92
CA LEU A 40 4.23 -2.06 -6.42
C LEU A 40 4.94 -2.84 -7.54
N ASP A 41 4.19 -3.61 -8.32
CA ASP A 41 4.69 -4.39 -9.46
C ASP A 41 5.31 -3.49 -10.52
N GLU A 42 4.59 -2.45 -10.96
CA GLU A 42 5.08 -1.45 -11.90
C GLU A 42 6.33 -0.76 -11.36
N THR A 43 6.28 -0.36 -10.09
CA THR A 43 7.38 0.33 -9.41
C THR A 43 8.66 -0.52 -9.36
N ILE A 44 8.55 -1.80 -9.01
CA ILE A 44 9.69 -2.71 -8.95
C ILE A 44 10.23 -2.97 -10.36
N ARG A 45 9.36 -3.16 -11.34
CA ARG A 45 9.74 -3.37 -12.75
C ARG A 45 10.48 -2.16 -13.32
N ASP A 46 9.98 -0.94 -13.10
CA ASP A 46 10.60 0.29 -13.59
C ASP A 46 11.96 0.57 -12.95
N ARG A 47 12.16 0.06 -11.72
CA ARG A 47 13.43 0.18 -11.00
C ARG A 47 14.32 -1.04 -11.12
N ALA A 48 13.94 -2.02 -11.95
CA ALA A 48 14.77 -3.15 -12.25
C ALA A 48 16.15 -2.67 -12.76
N GLY A 49 17.22 -3.23 -12.20
CA GLY A 49 18.59 -2.83 -12.54
C GLY A 49 19.15 -1.64 -11.73
N GLN A 50 18.37 -0.97 -10.88
CA GLN A 50 18.87 0.09 -9.97
C GLN A 50 19.62 -0.46 -8.73
N GLY A 51 19.78 -1.79 -8.65
CA GLY A 51 20.48 -2.50 -7.58
C GLY A 51 19.58 -2.90 -6.41
N THR A 52 19.91 -4.03 -5.78
CA THR A 52 19.10 -4.67 -4.72
C THR A 52 18.76 -3.73 -3.57
N ARG A 53 19.67 -2.82 -3.20
CA ARG A 53 19.46 -1.86 -2.11
C ARG A 53 18.26 -0.93 -2.34
N ARG A 54 18.00 -0.52 -3.59
CA ARG A 54 16.88 0.36 -3.93
C ARG A 54 15.55 -0.39 -4.06
N LEU A 55 15.61 -1.69 -4.29
CA LEU A 55 14.44 -2.56 -4.42
C LEU A 55 13.99 -3.17 -3.08
N ALA A 56 14.92 -3.40 -2.15
CA ALA A 56 14.64 -4.04 -0.86
C ALA A 56 13.48 -3.37 -0.09
N PRO A 57 13.39 -2.02 0.03
CA PRO A 57 12.26 -1.41 0.74
C PRO A 57 10.89 -1.70 0.11
N TYR A 58 10.80 -1.89 -1.21
CA TYR A 58 9.54 -2.24 -1.88
C TYR A 58 9.18 -3.72 -1.71
N ALA A 59 10.19 -4.60 -1.72
CA ALA A 59 9.99 -6.03 -1.45
C ALA A 59 9.48 -6.27 -0.02
N GLU A 60 10.02 -5.54 0.96
CA GLU A 60 9.55 -5.60 2.36
C GLU A 60 8.07 -5.19 2.47
N VAL A 61 7.64 -4.15 1.74
CA VAL A 61 6.23 -3.73 1.74
C VAL A 61 5.34 -4.75 1.05
N TRP A 62 5.79 -5.39 -0.03
CA TRP A 62 5.06 -6.49 -0.67
C TRP A 62 4.81 -7.63 0.33
N GLU A 63 5.86 -8.14 0.96
CA GLU A 63 5.76 -9.24 1.93
C GLU A 63 4.79 -8.89 3.07
N LYS A 64 4.89 -7.66 3.60
CA LYS A 64 3.98 -7.16 4.63
C LYS A 64 2.53 -7.09 4.14
N LEU A 65 2.29 -6.61 2.92
CA LEU A 65 0.95 -6.47 2.37
C LEU A 65 0.25 -7.83 2.25
N ASP A 66 0.93 -8.87 1.77
CA ASP A 66 0.35 -10.22 1.69
C ASP A 66 -0.04 -10.76 3.09
N ALA A 67 0.84 -10.58 4.08
CA ALA A 67 0.58 -11.03 5.45
C ALA A 67 -0.58 -10.29 6.12
N VAL A 68 -0.57 -8.96 6.11
CA VAL A 68 -1.55 -8.15 6.85
C VAL A 68 -2.93 -8.18 6.18
N THR A 69 -3.01 -8.25 4.86
CA THR A 69 -4.29 -8.39 4.15
C THR A 69 -4.99 -9.68 4.54
N ARG A 70 -4.27 -10.81 4.58
CA ARG A 70 -4.80 -12.11 5.01
C ARG A 70 -5.28 -12.10 6.45
N GLU A 71 -4.53 -11.46 7.36
CA GLU A 71 -4.92 -11.34 8.76
C GLU A 71 -6.20 -10.52 8.93
N VAL A 72 -6.27 -9.35 8.29
CA VAL A 72 -7.45 -8.46 8.35
C VAL A 72 -8.70 -9.15 7.82
N GLU A 73 -8.59 -9.91 6.73
CA GLU A 73 -9.70 -10.68 6.19
C GLU A 73 -10.09 -11.86 7.09
N ALA A 74 -9.12 -12.66 7.52
CA ALA A 74 -9.38 -13.85 8.34
C ALA A 74 -10.01 -13.51 9.70
N LEU A 75 -9.65 -12.37 10.28
CA LEU A 75 -10.14 -11.91 11.57
C LEU A 75 -11.25 -10.86 11.47
N ASN A 76 -11.69 -10.51 10.26
CA ASN A 76 -12.67 -9.45 9.99
C ASN A 76 -12.35 -8.14 10.73
N LEU A 77 -11.08 -7.73 10.70
CA LEU A 77 -10.60 -6.53 11.37
C LEU A 77 -11.08 -5.25 10.68
N ASP A 78 -11.00 -4.13 11.41
CA ASP A 78 -11.19 -2.81 10.83
C ASP A 78 -10.12 -2.57 9.75
N LYS A 79 -10.58 -2.14 8.57
CA LYS A 79 -9.73 -1.90 7.40
C LYS A 79 -9.11 -0.50 7.41
N ARG A 80 -9.58 0.43 8.26
CA ARG A 80 -9.02 1.79 8.33
C ARG A 80 -7.55 1.82 8.76
N PRO A 81 -7.16 1.14 9.86
CA PRO A 81 -5.75 1.11 10.26
C PRO A 81 -4.86 0.47 9.19
N LEU A 82 -5.38 -0.52 8.45
CA LEU A 82 -4.68 -1.14 7.33
C LEU A 82 -4.40 -0.14 6.20
N ILE A 83 -5.41 0.58 5.72
CA ILE A 83 -5.19 1.56 4.64
C ILE A 83 -4.18 2.62 5.07
N LEU A 84 -4.31 3.15 6.29
CA LEU A 84 -3.39 4.17 6.79
C LEU A 84 -1.95 3.65 6.90
N SER A 85 -1.76 2.43 7.39
CA SER A 85 -0.43 1.84 7.54
C SER A 85 0.22 1.54 6.19
N LEU A 86 -0.52 0.98 5.22
CA LEU A 86 0.00 0.70 3.89
C LEU A 86 0.49 1.97 3.19
N PHE A 87 -0.28 3.06 3.23
CA PHE A 87 0.17 4.33 2.66
C PHE A 87 1.42 4.90 3.38
N ALA A 88 1.51 4.74 4.71
CA ALA A 88 2.71 5.14 5.46
C ALA A 88 3.95 4.31 5.07
N ASP A 89 3.78 3.00 4.92
CA ASP A 89 4.84 2.06 4.54
C ASP A 89 5.33 2.36 3.12
N LEU A 90 4.43 2.53 2.15
CA LEU A 90 4.76 2.87 0.77
C LEU A 90 5.52 4.20 0.66
N ALA A 91 5.12 5.21 1.44
CA ALA A 91 5.85 6.48 1.49
C ALA A 91 7.24 6.32 2.08
N THR A 92 7.38 5.47 3.09
CA THR A 92 8.67 5.18 3.73
C THR A 92 9.59 4.43 2.79
N ALA A 93 9.10 3.38 2.13
CA ALA A 93 9.84 2.67 1.08
C ALA A 93 10.27 3.61 -0.05
N THR A 94 9.38 4.53 -0.45
CA THR A 94 9.70 5.52 -1.48
C THR A 94 10.83 6.45 -1.08
N ARG A 95 10.81 6.98 0.15
CA ARG A 95 11.92 7.78 0.69
C ARG A 95 13.22 6.98 0.79
N ALA A 96 13.17 5.77 1.32
CA ALA A 96 14.34 4.91 1.52
C ALA A 96 15.00 4.53 0.18
N SER A 97 14.21 4.30 -0.87
CA SER A 97 14.72 3.95 -2.20
C SER A 97 15.42 5.10 -2.95
N ARG A 98 15.20 6.36 -2.53
CA ARG A 98 15.81 7.55 -3.13
C ARG A 98 17.26 7.75 -2.65
N GLY A 99 17.56 7.41 -1.40
CA GLY A 99 18.91 7.50 -0.80
C GLY A 99 19.85 6.42 -1.30
#